data_AF-A0A537K1M7-F1
#
_entry.id   AF-A0A537K1M7-F1
#
_cell.length_a   1.000
_cell.length_b   1.000
_cell.length_c   1.000
_cell.angle_alpha   90.00
_cell.angle_beta   90.00
_cell.angle_gamma   90.00
#
_symmetry.space_group_name_H-M   'P 1'
#
loop_
_entity.id
_entity.type
_entity.pdbx_description
1 polymer ?
#
loop_
_entity_poly.entity_id
_entity_poly.type
_entity_poly.pdbx_seq_one_letter_code
_entity_poly.pdbx_strand_id
1 'polypeptide(L)'
;MKPLFNTPFKQALLALFSFALSQCLPAQTWSLVKGIAAQDIAVGKNGSVWATGINNVIYRWDGLSWETMPGSATRIAVDPNGAAWVVNSNGNIFKYNSAVG
;
A
#
# COMPACT_ATOMS: atom_id res chain seq x y z
N MET A 1 -67.42 -18.75 -2.29
CA MET A 1 -66.65 -19.45 -3.35
C MET A 1 -66.10 -18.39 -4.29
N LYS A 2 -64.78 -18.16 -4.28
CA LYS A 2 -64.12 -17.16 -5.13
C LYS A 2 -63.74 -17.79 -6.48
N PRO A 3 -63.95 -17.10 -7.62
CA PRO A 3 -63.61 -17.62 -8.93
C PRO A 3 -62.10 -17.59 -9.18
N LEU A 4 -61.63 -18.61 -9.90
CA LEU A 4 -60.32 -18.72 -10.53
C LEU A 4 -60.21 -17.67 -11.65
N PHE A 5 -59.10 -16.92 -11.71
CA PHE A 5 -58.39 -16.39 -12.90
C PHE A 5 -57.53 -15.18 -12.47
N ASN A 6 -56.19 -15.33 -12.36
CA ASN A 6 -55.23 -14.32 -12.90
C ASN A 6 -53.73 -14.68 -12.71
N THR A 7 -53.03 -14.67 -13.85
CA THR A 7 -51.65 -14.17 -14.12
C THR A 7 -50.38 -14.81 -13.51
N PRO A 8 -49.21 -14.69 -14.20
CA PRO A 8 -47.95 -15.38 -13.89
C PRO A 8 -47.21 -14.76 -12.69
N PHE A 9 -47.93 -14.37 -11.65
CA PHE A 9 -47.35 -13.69 -10.48
C PHE A 9 -46.87 -14.65 -9.38
N LYS A 10 -46.93 -15.97 -9.60
CA LYS A 10 -46.37 -16.95 -8.64
C LYS A 10 -44.83 -16.96 -8.59
N GLN A 11 -44.13 -16.24 -9.47
CA GLN A 11 -42.66 -16.18 -9.47
C GLN A 11 -42.07 -15.03 -8.65
N ALA A 12 -42.86 -14.08 -8.17
CA ALA A 12 -42.34 -12.86 -7.55
C ALA A 12 -42.11 -12.92 -6.03
N LEU A 13 -42.30 -14.08 -5.38
CA LEU A 13 -42.12 -14.21 -3.92
C LEU A 13 -40.77 -14.84 -3.51
N LEU A 14 -40.05 -15.49 -4.43
CA LEU A 14 -38.72 -16.06 -4.17
C LEU A 14 -37.57 -15.07 -4.42
N ALA A 15 -37.84 -13.91 -5.04
CA ALA A 15 -36.83 -12.87 -5.30
C ALA A 15 -36.67 -11.86 -4.15
N LEU A 16 -37.39 -12.02 -3.03
CA LEU A 16 -37.24 -11.17 -1.84
C LEU A 16 -36.32 -11.78 -0.77
N PHE A 17 -35.75 -12.97 -1.02
CA PHE A 17 -34.68 -13.57 -0.20
C PHE A 17 -33.32 -13.56 -0.92
N SER A 18 -33.07 -12.56 -1.75
CA SER A 18 -31.74 -12.22 -2.29
C SER A 18 -31.68 -10.71 -2.59
N PHE A 19 -32.22 -9.89 -1.70
CA PHE A 19 -32.01 -8.45 -1.76
C PHE A 19 -30.56 -8.16 -1.29
N ALA A 20 -29.70 -7.74 -2.23
CA ALA A 20 -28.57 -6.85 -1.96
C ALA A 20 -27.47 -7.28 -0.95
N LEU A 21 -26.98 -8.52 -1.00
CA LEU A 21 -25.72 -8.88 -0.32
C LEU A 21 -24.51 -9.03 -1.25
N SER A 22 -24.67 -8.80 -2.55
CA SER A 22 -23.49 -8.56 -3.40
C SER A 22 -23.09 -7.09 -3.26
N GLN A 23 -22.76 -6.71 -2.03
CA GLN A 23 -21.78 -5.65 -1.84
C GLN A 23 -20.51 -6.30 -2.39
N CYS A 24 -20.20 -6.00 -3.65
CA CYS A 24 -18.90 -6.27 -4.21
C CYS A 24 -17.93 -5.49 -3.32
N LEU A 25 -17.51 -6.09 -2.21
CA LEU A 25 -16.49 -5.53 -1.33
C LEU A 25 -15.36 -5.18 -2.30
N PRO A 26 -14.90 -3.92 -2.36
CA PRO A 26 -13.83 -3.55 -3.27
C PRO A 26 -12.73 -4.58 -3.10
N ALA A 27 -12.45 -5.33 -4.16
CA ALA A 27 -11.41 -6.34 -4.13
C ALA A 27 -10.14 -5.64 -3.65
N GLN A 28 -9.45 -6.24 -2.68
CA GLN A 28 -8.20 -5.65 -2.19
C GLN A 28 -7.22 -5.55 -3.37
N THR A 29 -6.94 -4.33 -3.83
CA THR A 29 -6.06 -4.07 -4.96
C THR A 29 -4.75 -3.45 -4.49
N TRP A 30 -3.68 -3.79 -5.22
CA TRP A 30 -2.41 -3.07 -5.12
C TRP A 30 -2.48 -1.83 -6.00
N SER A 31 -2.15 -0.67 -5.44
CA SER A 31 -1.95 0.56 -6.20
C SER A 31 -0.46 0.80 -6.40
N LEU A 32 -0.06 1.09 -7.64
CA LEU A 32 1.32 1.43 -7.95
C LEU A 32 1.66 2.82 -7.38
N VAL A 33 2.63 2.87 -6.47
CA VAL A 33 3.27 4.13 -6.06
C VAL A 33 4.35 4.47 -7.08
N LYS A 34 4.04 5.40 -7.99
CA LYS A 34 4.94 5.82 -9.08
C LYS A 34 6.13 6.63 -8.54
N GLY A 35 7.19 6.72 -9.34
CA GLY A 35 8.28 7.69 -9.16
C GLY A 35 9.67 7.06 -9.20
N ILE A 36 9.84 5.84 -8.70
CA ILE A 36 11.14 5.14 -8.66
C ILE A 36 11.00 3.67 -9.05
N ALA A 37 12.10 3.10 -9.52
CA ALA A 37 12.29 1.65 -9.57
C ALA A 37 13.09 1.22 -8.33
N ALA A 38 12.42 0.62 -7.35
CA ALA A 38 13.02 0.24 -6.07
C ALA A 38 13.50 -1.22 -6.05
N GLN A 39 14.59 -1.49 -5.34
CA GLN A 39 15.07 -2.83 -5.01
C GLN A 39 14.76 -3.24 -3.56
N ASP A 40 14.56 -2.28 -2.65
CA ASP A 40 14.19 -2.52 -1.25
C ASP A 40 13.38 -1.33 -0.70
N ILE A 41 12.50 -1.57 0.27
CA ILE A 41 11.63 -0.57 0.90
C ILE A 41 11.39 -0.91 2.37
N ALA A 42 11.31 0.10 3.23
CA ALA A 42 11.01 -0.05 4.64
C ALA A 42 10.09 1.05 5.16
N VAL A 43 9.24 0.70 6.13
CA VAL A 43 8.26 1.60 6.75
C VAL A 43 8.46 1.57 8.26
N GLY A 44 8.66 2.75 8.86
CA GLY A 44 8.75 2.94 10.31
C GLY A 44 7.37 3.03 10.96
N LYS A 45 7.30 2.77 12.27
CA LYS A 45 6.05 2.86 13.05
C LYS A 45 5.39 4.25 12.96
N ASN A 46 6.19 5.30 12.87
CA ASN A 46 5.72 6.68 12.73
C ASN A 46 5.20 7.04 11.33
N GLY A 47 5.17 6.09 10.38
CA GLY A 47 4.72 6.31 9.00
C GLY A 47 5.81 6.80 8.05
N SER A 48 7.07 6.95 8.51
CA SER A 48 8.19 7.26 7.62
C SER A 48 8.43 6.11 6.64
N VAL A 49 8.54 6.42 5.35
CA VAL A 49 8.81 5.43 4.29
C VAL A 49 10.11 5.77 3.60
N TRP A 50 10.97 4.77 3.44
CA TRP A 50 12.26 4.88 2.77
C TRP A 50 12.45 3.73 1.79
N ALA A 51 13.19 3.95 0.72
CA ALA A 51 13.50 2.95 -0.29
C ALA A 51 14.92 3.07 -0.81
N THR A 52 15.45 1.98 -1.36
CA THR A 52 16.65 1.99 -2.21
C THR A 52 16.26 1.67 -3.65
N GLY A 53 16.70 2.48 -4.60
CA GLY A 53 16.51 2.25 -6.02
C GLY A 53 17.40 1.14 -6.57
N ILE A 54 17.02 0.55 -7.72
CA ILE A 54 17.87 -0.40 -8.48
C ILE A 54 19.21 0.22 -8.95
N ASN A 55 19.29 1.55 -8.91
CA ASN A 55 20.47 2.37 -9.18
C ASN A 55 21.30 2.65 -7.90
N ASN A 56 20.99 1.97 -6.79
CA ASN A 56 21.55 2.18 -5.46
C ASN A 56 21.33 3.59 -4.87
N VAL A 57 20.42 4.41 -5.41
CA VAL A 57 20.04 5.72 -4.84
C VAL A 57 19.10 5.50 -3.64
N ILE A 58 19.26 6.30 -2.59
CA ILE A 58 18.39 6.25 -1.41
C ILE A 58 17.25 7.26 -1.61
N TYR A 59 16.03 6.85 -1.32
CA TYR A 59 14.83 7.68 -1.42
C TYR A 59 14.05 7.74 -0.11
N ARG A 60 13.44 8.89 0.18
CA ARG A 60 12.49 9.08 1.28
C ARG A 60 11.15 9.56 0.72
N TRP A 61 10.05 8.99 1.19
CA TRP A 61 8.71 9.46 0.81
C TRP A 61 8.34 10.70 1.63
N ASP A 62 7.93 11.78 0.96
CA ASP A 62 7.49 13.02 1.61
C ASP A 62 5.96 13.08 1.86
N GLY A 63 5.21 12.06 1.44
CA GLY A 63 3.75 12.02 1.45
C GLY A 63 3.11 12.12 0.05
N LEU A 64 3.86 12.63 -0.92
CA LEU A 64 3.41 12.92 -2.28
C LEU A 64 4.38 12.36 -3.34
N SER A 65 5.67 12.39 -3.08
CA SER A 65 6.75 12.02 -3.99
C SER A 65 7.95 11.41 -3.27
N TRP A 66 8.86 10.83 -4.06
CA TRP A 66 10.14 10.30 -3.58
C TRP A 66 11.22 11.37 -3.67
N GLU A 67 11.74 11.78 -2.52
CA GLU A 67 12.89 12.67 -2.40
C GLU A 67 14.19 11.87 -2.48
N THR A 68 15.18 12.37 -3.24
CA THR A 68 16.51 11.76 -3.30
C THR A 68 17.31 12.12 -2.05
N MET A 69 17.86 11.11 -1.39
CA MET A 69 18.68 11.27 -0.19
C MET A 69 20.15 11.02 -0.53
N PRO A 70 21.08 11.70 0.16
CA PRO A 70 22.51 11.53 -0.09
C PRO A 70 23.00 10.12 0.27
N GLY A 71 23.95 9.61 -0.50
CA GLY A 71 24.58 8.32 -0.28
C GLY A 71 24.14 7.25 -1.28
N SER A 72 24.53 6.01 -1.00
CA SER A 72 24.20 4.86 -1.84
C SER A 72 24.02 3.60 -0.99
N ALA A 73 22.95 2.86 -1.25
CA ALA A 73 22.60 1.66 -0.49
C ALA A 73 21.92 0.60 -1.35
N THR A 74 22.06 -0.65 -0.91
CA THR A 74 21.42 -1.81 -1.53
C THR A 74 20.30 -2.39 -0.67
N ARG A 75 20.28 -2.12 0.64
CA ARG A 75 19.28 -2.61 1.60
C ARG A 75 18.90 -1.52 2.59
N ILE A 76 17.67 -1.56 3.11
CA ILE A 76 17.16 -0.55 4.05
C ILE A 76 16.23 -1.11 5.12
N ALA A 77 16.31 -0.53 6.32
CA ALA A 77 15.38 -0.73 7.43
C ALA A 77 15.08 0.62 8.10
N VAL A 78 13.95 0.76 8.79
CA VAL A 78 13.55 2.02 9.45
C VAL A 78 13.14 1.73 10.89
N ASP A 79 13.68 2.50 11.84
CA ASP A 79 13.36 2.36 13.25
C ASP A 79 11.97 2.97 13.60
N PRO A 80 11.43 2.74 14.82
CA PRO A 80 10.11 3.28 15.19
C PRO A 80 10.01 4.81 15.16
N ASN A 81 11.13 5.53 15.25
CA ASN A 81 11.19 6.99 15.21
C ASN A 81 11.38 7.53 13.78
N GLY A 82 11.48 6.65 12.78
CA GLY A 82 11.61 7.00 11.37
C GLY A 82 13.03 7.15 10.86
N ALA A 83 14.06 6.84 11.67
CA ALA A 83 15.44 6.91 11.20
C ALA A 83 15.78 5.66 10.36
N ALA A 84 16.32 5.88 9.17
CA ALA A 84 16.73 4.81 8.27
C ALA A 84 18.10 4.24 8.66
N TRP A 85 18.23 2.93 8.50
CA TRP A 85 19.47 2.16 8.55
C TRP A 85 19.67 1.50 7.19
N VAL A 86 20.88 1.57 6.65
CA VAL A 86 21.18 1.07 5.31
C VAL A 86 22.43 0.21 5.28
N VAL A 87 22.49 -0.70 4.32
CA VAL A 87 23.71 -1.42 3.93
C VAL A 87 24.08 -1.01 2.51
N ASN A 88 25.34 -0.61 2.28
CA ASN A 88 25.83 -0.27 0.94
C ASN A 88 26.36 -1.50 0.18
N SER A 89 26.77 -1.30 -1.08
CA SER A 89 27.34 -2.36 -1.92
C SER A 89 28.64 -2.96 -1.37
N ASN A 90 29.36 -2.23 -0.51
CA ASN A 90 30.57 -2.68 0.17
C ASN A 90 30.27 -3.41 1.49
N GLY A 91 28.99 -3.60 1.85
CA GLY A 91 28.58 -4.22 3.10
C GLY A 91 28.73 -3.33 4.34
N ASN A 92 29.00 -2.03 4.17
CA ASN A 92 29.08 -1.08 5.28
C ASN A 92 27.68 -0.66 5.72
N ILE A 93 27.53 -0.45 7.03
CA ILE A 93 26.25 -0.11 7.67
C ILE A 93 26.25 1.37 8.05
N PHE A 94 25.17 2.08 7.73
CA PHE A 94 24.99 3.49 8.09
C PHE A 94 23.63 3.73 8.72
N LYS A 95 23.55 4.71 9.61
CA LYS A 95 22.30 5.26 10.15
C LYS A 95 22.13 6.69 9.66
N TYR A 96 20.94 7.03 9.19
CA TYR A 96 20.58 8.40 8.87
C TYR A 96 20.33 9.18 10.16
N ASN A 97 21.15 10.21 10.40
CA ASN A 97 20.93 11.16 11.48
C ASN A 97 20.03 12.27 10.94
N SER A 98 18.73 12.22 11.25
CA SER A 98 17.87 13.39 11.05
C SER A 98 18.44 14.50 11.94
N ALA A 99 18.94 15.60 11.35
CA ALA A 99 19.28 16.78 12.13
C ALA A 99 18.03 17.17 12.92
N VAL A 100 18.13 17.11 14.25
CA VAL A 100 17.03 17.49 15.15
C VAL A 100 16.79 18.97 14.90
N GLY A 101 15.66 19.30 14.26
CA GLY A 101 15.11 20.65 14.21
C GLY A 101 13.99 20.76 15.23
#